data_AF-A0A1C6AAN8-F1
#
_entry.id   AF-A0A1C6AAN8-F1
#
_cell.length_a   1.000
_cell.length_b   1.000
_cell.length_c   1.000
_cell.angle_alpha   90.00
_cell.angle_beta   90.00
_cell.angle_gamma   90.00
#
_symmetry.space_group_name_H-M   'P 1'
#
loop_
_entity.id
_entity.type
_entity.pdbx_description
1 polymer ?
#
loop_
_entity_poly.entity_id
_entity_poly.type
_entity_poly.pdbx_seq_one_letter_code
_entity_poly.pdbx_strand_id
1 'polypeptide(L)'
;MKKRYSISSFQCCQPIENFYENAAKIIGITVTENTVYDCRKIRVTVPVQNCIFAYYKENGFSNAAISCNWLMQGPKANLEGDDLAFEVEDGFTSESGYLCVR
;
A
#
# COMPACT_ATOMS: atom_id res chain seq x y z
N MET A 1 -12.96 -10.58 -11.68
CA MET A 1 -12.16 -9.47 -12.24
C MET A 1 -11.73 -8.62 -11.05
N LYS A 2 -10.43 -8.37 -10.84
CA LYS A 2 -10.01 -7.48 -9.75
C LYS A 2 -10.40 -6.05 -10.13
N LYS A 3 -11.02 -5.34 -9.21
CA LYS A 3 -11.42 -3.95 -9.45
C LYS A 3 -10.20 -3.05 -9.27
N ARG A 4 -9.93 -2.23 -10.27
CA ARG A 4 -8.88 -1.21 -10.24
C ARG A 4 -9.45 0.08 -9.66
N TYR A 5 -8.70 0.68 -8.74
CA TYR A 5 -9.06 1.91 -8.06
C TYR A 5 -8.01 2.99 -8.32
N SER A 6 -8.46 4.19 -8.60
CA SER A 6 -7.59 5.37 -8.68
C SER A 6 -7.29 5.89 -7.28
N ILE A 7 -6.08 6.39 -7.08
CA ILE A 7 -5.66 7.03 -5.83
C ILE A 7 -4.98 8.36 -6.14
N SER A 8 -5.24 9.39 -5.34
CA SER A 8 -4.58 10.68 -5.52
C SER A 8 -3.14 10.65 -5.03
N SER A 9 -2.30 11.57 -5.52
CA SER A 9 -0.93 11.74 -5.02
C SER A 9 -0.91 12.02 -3.52
N PHE A 10 -1.81 12.88 -3.02
CA PHE A 10 -1.92 13.15 -1.58
C PHE A 10 -2.14 11.87 -0.74
N GLN A 11 -2.90 10.91 -1.26
CA GLN A 11 -3.21 9.67 -0.57
C GLN A 11 -2.12 8.59 -0.70
N CYS A 12 -1.32 8.60 -1.79
CA CYS A 12 -0.31 7.57 -2.01
C CYS A 12 1.14 7.99 -1.73
N CYS A 13 1.51 9.28 -1.82
CA CYS A 13 2.86 9.75 -1.55
C CYS A 13 3.00 10.00 -0.02
N GLN A 14 2.90 8.92 0.74
CA GLN A 14 2.76 8.83 2.21
C GLN A 14 3.59 7.63 2.72
N PRO A 15 3.75 7.43 4.05
CA PRO A 15 4.24 6.16 4.57
C PRO A 15 3.39 4.97 4.09
N ILE A 16 3.99 3.77 4.03
CA ILE A 16 3.34 2.55 3.52
C ILE A 16 2.05 2.22 4.30
N GLU A 17 2.09 2.39 5.63
CA GLU A 17 0.95 2.18 6.51
C GLU A 17 -0.23 3.12 6.19
N ASN A 18 0.05 4.41 5.98
CA ASN A 18 -0.96 5.40 5.60
C ASN A 18 -1.51 5.13 4.20
N PHE A 19 -0.65 4.68 3.27
CA PHE A 19 -1.10 4.25 1.95
C PHE A 19 -2.11 3.11 2.05
N TYR A 20 -1.87 2.09 2.89
CA TYR A 20 -2.81 0.98 3.06
C TYR A 20 -4.12 1.40 3.70
N GLU A 21 -4.08 2.26 4.71
CA GLU A 21 -5.28 2.85 5.30
C GLU A 21 -6.11 3.62 4.25
N ASN A 22 -5.45 4.44 3.42
CA ASN A 22 -6.12 5.17 2.35
C ASN A 22 -6.71 4.23 1.29
N ALA A 23 -5.98 3.19 0.91
CA ALA A 23 -6.48 2.17 -0.03
C ALA A 23 -7.73 1.47 0.53
N ALA A 24 -7.71 1.07 1.81
CA ALA A 24 -8.85 0.46 2.50
C ALA A 24 -10.07 1.40 2.51
N LYS A 25 -9.88 2.67 2.84
CA LYS A 25 -10.96 3.68 2.83
C LYS A 25 -11.55 3.88 1.42
N ILE A 26 -10.71 3.92 0.38
CA ILE A 26 -11.15 4.08 -1.02
C ILE A 26 -12.07 2.93 -1.46
N ILE A 27 -11.77 1.71 -1.01
CA ILE A 27 -12.58 0.53 -1.34
C ILE A 27 -13.76 0.32 -0.39
N GLY A 28 -14.01 1.27 0.54
CA GLY A 28 -15.17 1.26 1.44
C GLY A 28 -14.99 0.41 2.70
N ILE A 29 -13.76 0.07 3.10
CA ILE A 29 -13.49 -0.64 4.35
C ILE A 29 -13.37 0.36 5.50
N THR A 30 -14.08 0.09 6.58
CA THR A 30 -13.92 0.82 7.85
C THR A 30 -12.59 0.42 8.50
N VAL A 31 -11.68 1.38 8.64
CA VAL A 31 -10.39 1.19 9.31
C VAL A 31 -10.54 1.48 10.81
N THR A 32 -9.99 0.61 11.63
CA THR A 32 -9.93 0.68 13.10
C THR A 32 -8.49 0.50 13.58
N GLU A 33 -8.20 0.74 14.86
CA GLU A 33 -6.85 0.48 15.41
C GLU A 33 -6.41 -0.98 15.32
N ASN A 34 -7.36 -1.91 15.15
CA ASN A 34 -7.09 -3.35 15.03
C ASN A 34 -6.96 -3.82 13.58
N THR A 35 -7.05 -2.92 12.61
CA THR A 35 -6.94 -3.28 11.19
C THR A 35 -5.50 -3.63 10.84
N VAL A 36 -5.31 -4.83 10.28
CA VAL A 36 -4.04 -5.32 9.76
C VAL A 36 -4.13 -5.45 8.25
N TYR A 37 -3.04 -5.13 7.55
CA TYR A 37 -2.96 -5.15 6.09
C TYR A 37 -2.05 -6.27 5.58
N ASP A 38 -2.47 -7.00 4.55
CA ASP A 38 -1.62 -7.95 3.84
C ASP A 38 -1.07 -7.33 2.55
N CYS A 39 0.21 -6.94 2.57
CA CYS A 39 0.89 -6.36 1.41
C CYS A 39 0.91 -7.27 0.18
N ARG A 40 0.71 -8.59 0.35
CA ARG A 40 0.64 -9.56 -0.75
C ARG A 40 -0.71 -9.54 -1.47
N LYS A 41 -1.71 -8.88 -0.89
CA LYS A 41 -3.10 -8.78 -1.35
C LYS A 41 -3.43 -7.43 -1.97
N ILE A 42 -2.41 -6.61 -2.21
CA ILE A 42 -2.52 -5.34 -2.91
C ILE A 42 -1.40 -5.22 -3.93
N ARG A 43 -1.75 -4.69 -5.10
CA ARG A 43 -0.83 -4.46 -6.21
C ARG A 43 -1.00 -3.03 -6.69
N VAL A 44 0.08 -2.43 -7.15
CA VAL A 44 0.11 -1.03 -7.54
C VAL A 44 0.77 -0.84 -8.89
N THR A 45 0.51 0.31 -9.51
CA THR A 45 1.29 0.79 -10.66
C THR A 45 2.67 1.27 -10.19
N VAL A 46 3.65 1.30 -11.10
CA VAL A 46 4.99 1.83 -10.81
C VAL A 46 4.96 3.30 -10.33
N PRO A 47 4.12 4.20 -10.88
CA PRO A 47 3.93 5.55 -10.35
C PRO A 47 3.58 5.64 -8.87
N VAL A 48 2.78 4.71 -8.33
CA VAL A 48 2.45 4.67 -6.90
C VAL A 48 3.67 4.32 -6.06
N GLN A 49 4.46 3.31 -6.48
CA GLN A 49 5.74 3.00 -5.83
C GLN A 49 6.66 4.21 -5.82
N ASN A 50 6.81 4.88 -6.97
CA ASN A 50 7.67 6.06 -7.09
C ASN A 50 7.23 7.18 -6.13
N CYS A 51 5.92 7.35 -5.94
CA CYS A 51 5.39 8.34 -5.00
C CYS A 51 5.72 8.02 -3.53
N ILE A 52 5.58 6.76 -3.13
CA ILE A 52 5.97 6.31 -1.78
C ILE A 52 7.49 6.44 -1.59
N PHE A 53 8.28 6.10 -2.61
CA PHE A 53 9.74 6.24 -2.57
C PHE A 53 10.16 7.71 -2.46
N ALA A 54 9.51 8.61 -3.20
CA ALA A 54 9.74 10.05 -3.14
C ALA A 54 9.47 10.57 -1.72
N TYR A 55 8.36 10.18 -1.11
CA TYR A 55 8.04 10.54 0.28
C TYR A 55 9.18 10.18 1.24
N TYR A 56 9.65 8.93 1.26
CA TYR A 56 10.72 8.55 2.17
C TYR A 56 12.05 9.24 1.86
N LYS A 57 12.36 9.45 0.58
CA LYS A 57 13.57 10.15 0.16
C LYS A 57 13.56 11.61 0.61
N GLU A 58 12.44 12.31 0.46
CA GLU A 58 12.24 13.69 0.94
C GLU A 58 12.33 13.79 2.47
N ASN A 59 11.99 12.71 3.18
CA ASN A 59 12.12 12.59 4.64
C ASN A 59 13.49 12.04 5.09
N GLY A 60 14.49 12.04 4.22
CA GLY A 60 15.89 11.75 4.59
C GLY A 60 16.27 10.28 4.68
N PHE A 61 15.42 9.35 4.22
CA PHE A 61 15.75 7.93 4.20
C PHE A 61 16.75 7.62 3.09
N SER A 62 17.70 6.71 3.37
CA SER A 62 18.63 6.23 2.35
C SER A 62 17.93 5.28 1.36
N ASN A 63 18.44 5.16 0.13
CA ASN A 63 17.90 4.22 -0.86
C ASN A 63 17.88 2.77 -0.33
N ALA A 64 18.89 2.39 0.47
CA ALA A 64 18.93 1.06 1.09
C ALA A 64 17.80 0.90 2.12
N ALA A 65 17.56 1.90 2.97
CA ALA A 65 16.47 1.88 3.94
C ALA A 65 15.11 1.82 3.24
N ILE A 66 14.90 2.61 2.18
CA ILE A 66 13.67 2.60 1.36
C ILE A 66 13.47 1.21 0.74
N SER A 67 14.52 0.63 0.15
CA SER A 67 14.45 -0.68 -0.49
C SER A 67 14.16 -1.79 0.51
N CYS A 68 14.81 -1.79 1.68
CA CYS A 68 14.54 -2.73 2.76
C CYS A 68 13.10 -2.60 3.26
N ASN A 69 12.63 -1.37 3.46
CA ASN A 69 11.26 -1.09 3.88
C ASN A 69 10.24 -1.63 2.87
N TRP A 70 10.46 -1.36 1.58
CA TRP A 70 9.61 -1.86 0.51
C TRP A 70 9.65 -3.38 0.38
N LEU A 71 10.81 -4.01 0.56
CA LEU A 71 10.95 -5.47 0.52
C LEU A 71 10.14 -6.15 1.62
N MET A 72 10.11 -5.56 2.82
CA MET A 72 9.45 -6.14 3.99
C MET A 72 7.94 -5.94 3.98
N GLN A 73 7.47 -4.76 3.54
CA GLN A 73 6.08 -4.37 3.72
C GLN A 73 5.45 -3.64 2.54
N GLY A 74 6.17 -3.40 1.44
CA GLY A 74 5.64 -2.72 0.26
C GLY A 74 4.72 -3.62 -0.60
N PRO A 75 3.75 -3.03 -1.31
CA PRO A 75 2.92 -3.75 -2.26
C PRO A 75 3.72 -4.16 -3.50
N LYS A 76 3.21 -5.13 -4.27
CA LYS A 76 3.82 -5.48 -5.56
C LYS A 76 3.49 -4.41 -6.62
N ALA A 77 4.52 -3.75 -7.15
CA ALA A 77 4.37 -2.73 -8.19
C ALA A 77 4.48 -3.34 -9.60
N ASN A 78 3.43 -4.01 -10.05
CA ASN A 78 3.42 -4.66 -11.36
C ASN A 78 2.07 -4.59 -12.08
N LEU A 79 1.24 -3.61 -11.72
CA LEU A 79 0.14 -3.21 -12.57
C LEU A 79 0.68 -2.35 -13.71
N GLU A 80 0.18 -2.60 -14.91
CA GLU A 80 0.47 -1.77 -16.08
C GLU A 80 -0.27 -0.44 -15.98
N GLY A 81 0.31 0.63 -16.54
CA GLY A 81 -0.27 1.98 -16.60
C GLY A 81 0.59 3.05 -15.95
N ASP A 82 0.41 4.27 -16.43
CA ASP A 82 1.11 5.48 -15.97
C ASP A 82 0.27 6.30 -14.96
N ASP A 83 -0.94 5.84 -14.66
CA ASP A 83 -1.83 6.41 -13.65
C ASP A 83 -1.45 5.97 -12.23
N LEU A 84 -1.96 6.71 -11.25
CA LEU A 84 -1.88 6.33 -9.84
C LEU A 84 -3.05 5.39 -9.52
N ALA A 85 -2.78 4.09 -9.53
CA ALA A 85 -3.81 3.08 -9.31
C ALA A 85 -3.33 1.87 -8.53
N PHE A 86 -4.30 1.18 -7.93
CA PHE A 86 -4.09 -0.06 -7.21
C PHE A 86 -5.22 -1.07 -7.43
N GLU A 87 -4.92 -2.33 -7.19
CA GLU A 87 -5.86 -3.45 -7.16
C GLU A 87 -5.72 -4.19 -5.84
N VAL A 88 -6.83 -4.60 -5.25
CA VAL A 88 -6.87 -5.41 -4.02
C VAL A 88 -7.48 -6.78 -4.28
N GLU A 89 -7.08 -7.74 -3.45
CA GLU A 89 -7.64 -9.09 -3.36
C GLU A 89 -8.37 -9.26 -2.02
N ASP A 90 -9.27 -10.25 -1.97
CA ASP A 90 -9.88 -10.70 -0.72
C ASP A 90 -8.78 -11.08 0.30
N GLY A 91 -8.97 -10.60 1.53
CA GLY A 91 -7.98 -10.73 2.61
C GLY A 91 -6.93 -9.63 2.64
N PHE A 92 -7.10 -8.53 1.90
CA PHE A 92 -6.26 -7.33 2.04
C PHE A 92 -6.27 -6.78 3.47
N THR A 93 -7.42 -6.79 4.14
CA THR A 93 -7.56 -6.38 5.54
C THR A 93 -8.04 -7.53 6.41
N SER A 94 -7.58 -7.58 7.65
CA SER A 94 -8.10 -8.44 8.72
C SER A 94 -8.07 -7.72 10.06
N GLU A 95 -8.75 -8.24 11.07
CA GLU A 95 -8.60 -7.76 12.45
C GLU A 95 -7.46 -8.50 13.17
N SER A 96 -6.71 -7.77 14.00
CA SER A 96 -5.55 -8.26 14.77
C SER A 96 -5.86 -9.48 15.67
N GLY A 97 -7.15 -9.76 15.94
CA GLY A 97 -7.61 -10.94 16.69
C GLY A 97 -7.67 -12.26 15.90
N TYR A 98 -7.51 -12.25 14.58
CA TYR A 98 -7.53 -13.47 13.74
C TYR A 98 -6.14 -13.98 13.33
N LEU A 99 -5.07 -13.31 13.76
CA LEU A 99 -3.69 -13.74 13.50
C LEU A 99 -3.19 -14.69 14.59
N CYS A 100 -3.70 -15.93 14.53
CA CYS A 100 -2.92 -17.07 15.00
C CYS A 100 -1.79 -17.31 13.99
N VAL A 101 -0.55 -17.03 14.44
CA VAL A 101 0.72 -17.70 14.07
C VAL A 101 1.12 -17.64 12.58
N ARG A 102 2.20 -16.89 12.30
CA ARG A 102 3.20 -17.38 11.34
C ARG A 102 4.21 -18.23 12.10
#